data_AF-A0A4R4R4B7-F1
#
_entry.id   AF-A0A4R4R4B7-F1
#
_cell.length_a   1.000
_cell.length_b   1.000
_cell.length_c   1.000
_cell.angle_alpha   90.00
_cell.angle_beta   90.00
_cell.angle_gamma   90.00
#
_symmetry.space_group_name_H-M   'P 1'
#
loop_
_entity.id
_entity.type
_entity.pdbx_description
1 polymer ?
#
loop_
_entity_poly.entity_id
_entity_poly.type
_entity_poly.pdbx_seq_one_letter_code
_entity_poly.pdbx_strand_id
1 'polypeptide(L)'
;MSRRHDHEPPADVSGRRVALLTLGCARNEVDSEELAARLHADGWQVTTDGEGADVVVVNTCGFVEKAKQDSIQTLLAAADTGAKVVAAGCMAERYGRELADSLPEAQAVLSFDDYPDIAARLDAVVAGESIDAHTPRDRRELLPLTPVKRRDAAVSLPGHGTPARSVVEADAHTPAHLRPVLRRRLDTGPVASLKLASGCDRRCAFCAIPAFRGAFVSRTPDELLAEAEWLAKTGVRELVLVSENSTSYGKDLGDPRALEKLLPQLAAIDGIVRVRASYLQPAETRPGLVEAIATTPGVAPYFDLSFQHSSEPVLRRMRRFGSTERFLELLASARALAPEAGARSNFIVGFPGETRADYQELVRFLTEARLDAIGVFDYSDEDGTEAAGLPGKVSAATVRRRYDRLAALADELCSQRAEERLGSRVEVLVDTVTDGVVEGRAAHQAPEVDGSTTLVAPAGGGVDLAALRPGDLVAATVTATEGVDLVAVPDEMISAAPGAER
;
A
#
# COMPACT_ATOMS: atom_id res chain seq x y z
N MET A 1 -27.51 57.55 11.83
CA MET A 1 -26.94 57.21 10.51
C MET A 1 -25.68 56.37 10.74
N SER A 2 -25.82 55.05 10.80
CA SER A 2 -24.67 54.14 10.91
C SER A 2 -24.86 53.08 9.84
N ARG A 3 -23.98 53.06 8.84
CA ARG A 3 -24.04 52.16 7.69
C ARG A 3 -23.65 50.76 8.18
N ARG A 4 -24.55 49.80 7.96
CA ARG A 4 -24.23 48.37 8.01
C ARG A 4 -23.25 48.10 6.85
N HIS A 5 -22.08 47.54 7.17
CA HIS A 5 -21.27 46.84 6.18
C HIS A 5 -21.69 45.38 6.26
N ASP A 6 -22.54 44.99 5.32
CA ASP A 6 -22.78 43.60 5.00
C ASP A 6 -21.46 43.04 4.47
N HIS A 7 -20.90 42.07 5.19
CA HIS A 7 -19.71 41.36 4.76
C HIS A 7 -20.17 40.30 3.75
N GLU A 8 -20.26 40.71 2.50
CA GLU A 8 -20.41 39.82 1.36
C GLU A 8 -19.16 38.92 1.30
N PRO A 9 -19.30 37.58 1.25
CA PRO A 9 -18.15 36.70 1.12
C PRO A 9 -17.51 36.97 -0.26
N PRO A 10 -16.17 36.95 -0.37
CA PRO A 10 -15.52 37.18 -1.65
C PRO A 10 -15.97 36.10 -2.64
N ALA A 11 -16.52 36.55 -3.77
CA ALA A 11 -16.85 35.70 -4.90
C ALA A 11 -15.56 35.25 -5.62
N ASP A 12 -15.49 33.94 -5.83
CA ASP A 12 -14.74 33.17 -6.84
C ASP A 12 -13.21 33.11 -6.74
N VAL A 13 -12.69 32.01 -6.19
CA VAL A 13 -11.32 31.54 -6.45
C VAL A 13 -11.41 30.59 -7.65
N SER A 14 -11.35 31.14 -8.85
CA SER A 14 -11.44 30.42 -10.14
C SER A 14 -10.18 29.58 -10.43
N GLY A 15 -9.83 28.64 -9.55
CA GLY A 15 -8.74 27.69 -9.75
C GLY A 15 -9.19 26.53 -10.64
N ARG A 16 -8.33 26.09 -11.56
CA ARG A 16 -8.57 24.89 -12.38
C ARG A 16 -8.76 23.66 -11.49
N ARG A 17 -9.74 22.82 -11.80
CA ARG A 17 -10.13 21.66 -11.01
C ARG A 17 -9.57 20.38 -11.62
N VAL A 18 -8.95 19.56 -10.77
CA VAL A 18 -8.44 18.24 -11.15
C VAL A 18 -9.01 17.17 -10.23
N ALA A 19 -9.47 16.08 -10.82
CA ALA A 19 -9.85 14.86 -10.12
C ALA A 19 -8.70 13.85 -10.16
N LEU A 20 -8.28 13.32 -9.01
CA LEU A 20 -7.30 12.24 -8.91
C LEU A 20 -8.00 10.93 -8.55
N LEU A 21 -8.17 10.06 -9.55
CA LEU A 21 -8.72 8.72 -9.35
C LEU A 21 -7.56 7.75 -9.15
N THR A 22 -7.42 7.24 -7.94
CA THR A 22 -6.31 6.32 -7.60
C THR A 22 -6.76 4.88 -7.69
N LEU A 23 -6.02 4.08 -8.47
CA LEU A 23 -6.22 2.65 -8.56
C LEU A 23 -4.96 1.90 -8.13
N GLY A 24 -5.14 0.66 -7.69
CA GLY A 24 -4.04 -0.27 -7.46
C GLY A 24 -3.78 -0.55 -5.99
N CYS A 25 -2.72 0.04 -5.43
CA CYS A 25 -2.24 -0.33 -4.10
C CYS A 25 -1.79 0.88 -3.29
N ALA A 26 -1.58 0.68 -1.99
CA ALA A 26 -1.01 1.63 -1.04
C ALA A 26 0.17 2.48 -1.54
N ARG A 27 1.04 1.94 -2.42
CA ARG A 27 2.14 2.70 -3.02
C ARG A 27 1.64 3.75 -4.02
N ASN A 28 0.63 3.40 -4.81
CA ASN A 28 -0.01 4.33 -5.75
C ASN A 28 -0.79 5.42 -5.00
N GLU A 29 -1.39 5.12 -3.84
CA GLU A 29 -2.02 6.16 -3.00
C GLU A 29 -1.01 7.21 -2.56
N VAL A 30 0.15 6.80 -2.03
CA VAL A 30 1.20 7.75 -1.65
C VAL A 30 1.67 8.57 -2.87
N ASP A 31 1.80 7.93 -4.03
CA ASP A 31 2.16 8.63 -5.27
C ASP A 31 1.09 9.68 -5.67
N SER A 32 -0.20 9.34 -5.55
CA SER A 32 -1.31 10.29 -5.82
C SER A 32 -1.33 11.45 -4.84
N GLU A 33 -1.04 11.20 -3.56
CA GLU A 33 -0.98 12.25 -2.54
C GLU A 33 0.23 13.19 -2.73
N GLU A 34 1.33 12.70 -3.30
CA GLU A 34 2.43 13.56 -3.78
C GLU A 34 1.99 14.41 -4.97
N LEU A 35 1.34 13.81 -5.98
CA LEU A 35 0.81 14.54 -7.14
C LEU A 35 -0.19 15.62 -6.71
N ALA A 36 -1.08 15.30 -5.77
CA ALA A 36 -2.03 16.23 -5.18
C ALA A 36 -1.33 17.42 -4.51
N ALA A 37 -0.22 17.18 -3.81
CA ALA A 37 0.56 18.24 -3.19
C ALA A 37 1.20 19.18 -4.23
N ARG A 38 1.77 18.62 -5.30
CA ARG A 38 2.36 19.38 -6.42
C ARG A 38 1.32 20.24 -7.12
N LEU A 39 0.20 19.64 -7.49
CA LEU A 39 -0.92 20.32 -8.16
C LEU A 39 -1.47 21.46 -7.29
N HIS A 40 -1.68 21.20 -6.00
CA HIS A 40 -2.16 22.22 -5.07
C HIS A 40 -1.18 23.37 -4.90
N ALA A 41 0.13 23.09 -4.82
CA ALA A 41 1.16 24.13 -4.69
C ALA A 41 1.19 25.10 -5.90
N ASP A 42 0.77 24.62 -7.08
CA ASP A 42 0.67 25.40 -8.31
C ASP A 42 -0.75 25.91 -8.60
N GLY A 43 -1.65 25.87 -7.60
CA GLY A 43 -2.96 26.54 -7.63
C GLY A 43 -4.11 25.71 -8.19
N TRP A 44 -3.92 24.41 -8.42
CA TRP A 44 -5.01 23.51 -8.80
C TRP A 44 -5.87 23.14 -7.58
N GLN A 45 -7.19 23.04 -7.81
CA GLN A 45 -8.14 22.49 -6.85
C GLN A 45 -8.23 20.98 -7.06
N VAL A 46 -7.67 20.22 -6.12
CA VAL A 46 -7.62 18.76 -6.18
C VAL A 46 -8.86 18.16 -5.52
N THR A 47 -9.52 17.25 -6.23
CA THR A 47 -10.69 16.49 -5.80
C THR A 47 -10.46 14.99 -6.05
N THR A 48 -11.27 14.15 -5.40
CA THR A 48 -11.22 12.68 -5.57
C THR A 48 -12.43 12.13 -6.32
N ASP A 49 -13.41 12.99 -6.64
CA ASP A 49 -14.52 12.70 -7.53
C ASP A 49 -14.32 13.40 -8.89
N GLY A 50 -14.89 12.83 -9.95
CA GLY A 50 -14.80 13.40 -11.30
C GLY A 50 -15.74 14.58 -11.55
N GLU A 51 -16.51 15.04 -10.56
CA GLU A 51 -17.62 15.95 -10.78
C GLU A 51 -17.16 17.40 -11.02
N GLY A 52 -17.31 17.85 -12.26
CA GLY A 52 -16.96 19.21 -12.67
C GLY A 52 -15.45 19.49 -12.68
N ALA A 53 -14.63 18.44 -12.86
CA ALA A 53 -13.19 18.57 -13.07
C ALA A 53 -12.88 19.00 -14.50
N ASP A 54 -11.89 19.90 -14.66
CA ASP A 54 -11.35 20.25 -15.98
C ASP A 54 -10.49 19.10 -16.53
N VAL A 55 -9.78 18.42 -15.62
CA VAL A 55 -8.94 17.26 -15.90
C VAL A 55 -9.21 16.14 -14.90
N VAL A 56 -9.35 14.91 -15.39
CA VAL A 56 -9.33 13.70 -14.58
C VAL A 56 -8.00 12.98 -14.81
N VAL A 57 -7.19 12.90 -13.76
CA VAL A 57 -5.96 12.11 -13.75
C VAL A 57 -6.27 10.76 -13.12
N VAL A 58 -6.12 9.68 -13.89
CA VAL A 58 -6.27 8.31 -13.40
C VAL A 58 -4.88 7.75 -13.11
N ASN A 59 -4.56 7.53 -11.83
CA ASN A 59 -3.34 6.85 -11.41
C ASN A 59 -3.54 5.33 -11.50
N THR A 60 -3.14 4.79 -12.64
CA THR A 60 -3.45 3.42 -13.08
C THR A 60 -2.60 2.34 -12.42
N CYS A 61 -3.16 1.13 -12.32
CA CYS A 61 -2.45 -0.07 -11.90
C CYS A 61 -2.06 -0.93 -13.12
N GLY A 62 -0.79 -1.34 -13.20
CA GLY A 62 -0.25 -2.09 -14.33
C GLY A 62 0.17 -3.53 -14.01
N PHE A 63 -0.20 -4.05 -12.84
CA PHE A 63 0.38 -5.29 -12.31
C PHE A 63 -0.44 -6.55 -12.63
N VAL A 64 -1.68 -6.64 -12.12
CA VAL A 64 -2.56 -7.81 -12.34
C VAL A 64 -3.52 -7.52 -13.48
N GLU A 65 -3.83 -8.52 -14.30
CA GLU A 65 -4.73 -8.39 -15.46
C GLU A 65 -6.06 -7.71 -15.14
N LYS A 66 -6.74 -8.14 -14.07
CA LYS A 66 -7.97 -7.51 -13.61
C LYS A 66 -7.77 -6.01 -13.31
N ALA A 67 -6.70 -5.65 -12.60
CA ALA A 67 -6.42 -4.25 -12.26
C ALA A 67 -6.06 -3.38 -13.49
N LYS A 68 -5.47 -3.97 -14.54
CA LYS A 68 -5.26 -3.30 -15.84
C LYS A 68 -6.61 -3.01 -16.50
N GLN A 69 -7.52 -3.99 -16.52
CA GLN A 69 -8.86 -3.83 -17.08
C GLN A 69 -9.66 -2.77 -16.32
N ASP A 70 -9.64 -2.80 -14.98
CA ASP A 70 -10.30 -1.79 -14.14
C ASP A 70 -9.72 -0.38 -14.41
N SER A 71 -8.41 -0.28 -14.67
CA SER A 71 -7.75 0.98 -15.04
C SER A 71 -8.22 1.52 -16.40
N ILE A 72 -8.34 0.65 -17.41
CA ILE A 72 -8.86 1.04 -18.74
C ILE A 72 -10.32 1.48 -18.64
N GLN A 73 -11.15 0.72 -17.92
CA GLN A 73 -12.57 1.06 -17.74
C GLN A 73 -12.75 2.41 -17.03
N THR A 74 -11.92 2.71 -16.03
CA THR A 74 -11.95 3.99 -15.32
C THR A 74 -11.55 5.16 -16.23
N LEU A 75 -10.54 4.98 -17.08
CA LEU A 75 -10.14 5.98 -18.07
C LEU A 75 -11.26 6.27 -19.07
N LEU A 76 -11.93 5.23 -19.59
CA LEU A 76 -13.06 5.37 -20.50
C LEU A 76 -14.26 6.05 -19.84
N ALA A 77 -14.61 5.63 -18.62
CA ALA A 77 -15.70 6.25 -17.86
C ALA A 77 -15.42 7.73 -17.54
N ALA A 78 -14.17 8.08 -17.27
CA ALA A 78 -13.77 9.48 -17.10
C ALA A 78 -13.93 10.28 -18.40
N ALA A 79 -13.59 9.70 -19.56
CA ALA A 79 -13.74 10.38 -20.85
C ALA A 79 -15.20 10.66 -21.20
N ASP A 80 -16.12 9.77 -20.82
CA ASP A 80 -17.57 9.93 -21.02
C ASP A 80 -18.17 11.13 -20.25
N THR A 81 -17.47 11.66 -19.24
CA THR A 81 -17.89 12.87 -18.50
C THR A 81 -17.67 14.17 -19.29
N GLY A 82 -16.89 14.12 -20.38
CA GLY A 82 -16.46 15.29 -21.15
C GLY A 82 -15.24 16.02 -20.59
N ALA A 83 -14.71 15.59 -19.43
CA ALA A 83 -13.45 16.10 -18.89
C ALA A 83 -12.25 15.64 -19.72
N LYS A 84 -11.13 16.36 -19.63
CA LYS A 84 -9.86 15.89 -20.19
C LYS A 84 -9.32 14.75 -19.34
N VAL A 85 -8.91 13.64 -19.95
CA VAL A 85 -8.42 12.45 -19.25
C VAL A 85 -6.92 12.31 -19.43
N VAL A 86 -6.23 12.07 -18.32
CA VAL A 86 -4.79 11.83 -18.29
C VAL A 86 -4.52 10.50 -17.58
N ALA A 87 -3.80 9.60 -18.24
CA ALA A 87 -3.33 8.37 -17.61
C ALA A 87 -1.97 8.62 -16.96
N ALA A 88 -1.84 8.29 -15.68
CA ALA A 88 -0.60 8.28 -14.93
C ALA A 88 -0.43 6.92 -14.23
N GLY A 89 0.64 6.69 -13.49
CA GLY A 89 0.81 5.48 -12.69
C GLY A 89 1.54 4.34 -13.38
N CYS A 90 1.42 3.14 -12.80
CA CYS A 90 2.18 1.96 -13.21
C CYS A 90 1.88 1.51 -14.65
N MET A 91 0.61 1.55 -15.07
CA MET A 91 0.24 1.12 -16.43
C MET A 91 0.72 2.13 -17.46
N ALA A 92 0.55 3.43 -17.17
CA ALA A 92 1.06 4.51 -17.99
C ALA A 92 2.58 4.38 -18.20
N GLU A 93 3.36 4.24 -17.12
CA GLU A 93 4.82 4.05 -17.20
C GLU A 93 5.22 2.79 -17.98
N ARG A 94 4.49 1.68 -17.78
CA ARG A 94 4.83 0.39 -18.37
C ARG A 94 4.59 0.33 -19.88
N TYR A 95 3.49 0.90 -20.36
CA TYR A 95 3.05 0.76 -21.74
C TYR A 95 3.24 2.05 -22.57
N GLY A 96 3.30 3.22 -21.93
CA GLY A 96 3.64 4.51 -22.56
C GLY A 96 2.90 4.72 -23.89
N ARG A 97 3.66 4.83 -24.98
CA ARG A 97 3.13 4.99 -26.34
C ARG A 97 2.13 3.91 -26.77
N GLU A 98 2.33 2.65 -26.38
CA GLU A 98 1.39 1.58 -26.73
C GLU A 98 0.01 1.83 -26.12
N LEU A 99 -0.03 2.33 -24.88
CA LEU A 99 -1.28 2.71 -24.21
C LEU A 99 -1.91 3.93 -24.88
N ALA A 100 -1.11 4.94 -25.23
CA ALA A 100 -1.60 6.13 -25.93
C ALA A 100 -2.21 5.80 -27.30
N ASP A 101 -1.57 4.91 -28.06
CA ASP A 101 -2.04 4.45 -29.37
C ASP A 101 -3.33 3.61 -29.26
N SER A 102 -3.47 2.84 -28.17
CA SER A 102 -4.61 1.95 -27.94
C SER A 102 -5.80 2.63 -27.26
N LEU A 103 -5.60 3.78 -26.61
CA LEU A 103 -6.59 4.50 -25.82
C LEU A 103 -6.59 6.01 -26.17
N PRO A 104 -7.06 6.39 -27.37
CA PRO A 104 -7.08 7.79 -27.82
C PRO A 104 -8.00 8.69 -27.00
N GLU A 105 -8.89 8.12 -26.17
CA GLU A 105 -9.74 8.84 -25.22
C GLU A 105 -8.93 9.50 -24.10
N ALA A 106 -7.72 9.01 -23.80
CA ALA A 106 -6.78 9.68 -22.91
C ALA A 106 -5.99 10.74 -23.68
N GLN A 107 -6.12 12.02 -23.32
CA GLN A 107 -5.42 13.12 -23.98
C GLN A 107 -3.92 13.16 -23.68
N ALA A 108 -3.48 12.53 -22.59
CA ALA A 108 -2.07 12.31 -22.32
C ALA A 108 -1.84 11.02 -21.53
N VAL A 109 -0.71 10.36 -21.81
CA VAL A 109 -0.16 9.26 -21.01
C VAL A 109 1.16 9.75 -20.44
N LEU A 110 1.21 9.97 -19.13
CA LEU A 110 2.33 10.56 -18.43
C LEU A 110 3.20 9.49 -17.77
N SER A 111 4.52 9.66 -17.92
CA SER A 111 5.53 8.87 -17.24
C SER A 111 5.77 9.35 -15.82
N PHE A 112 6.51 8.59 -15.03
CA PHE A 112 7.00 9.06 -13.72
C PHE A 112 7.92 10.28 -13.83
N ASP A 113 8.58 10.47 -14.97
CA ASP A 113 9.47 11.61 -15.21
C ASP A 113 8.71 12.92 -15.46
N ASP A 114 7.40 12.85 -15.69
CA ASP A 114 6.50 14.00 -15.82
C ASP A 114 5.96 14.50 -14.47
N TYR A 115 6.06 13.70 -13.41
CA TYR A 115 5.48 14.01 -12.11
C TYR A 115 6.01 15.30 -11.48
N PRO A 116 7.32 15.63 -11.58
CA PRO A 116 7.85 16.89 -11.06
C PRO A 116 7.17 18.13 -11.65
N ASP A 117 6.77 18.06 -12.92
CA ASP A 117 6.18 19.16 -13.69
C ASP A 117 4.67 18.93 -13.96
N ILE A 118 4.01 18.11 -13.14
CA ILE A 118 2.64 17.65 -13.39
C ILE A 118 1.66 18.80 -13.65
N ALA A 119 1.75 19.91 -12.90
CA ALA A 119 0.87 21.05 -13.09
C ALA A 119 1.03 21.68 -14.49
N ALA A 120 2.26 21.83 -14.97
CA ALA A 120 2.52 22.35 -16.32
C ALA A 120 2.05 21.36 -17.40
N ARG A 121 2.15 20.05 -17.16
CA ARG A 121 1.60 19.03 -18.06
C ARG A 121 0.08 19.13 -18.15
N LEU A 122 -0.62 19.28 -17.03
CA LEU A 122 -2.08 19.42 -17.04
C LEU A 122 -2.51 20.74 -17.71
N ASP A 123 -1.78 21.83 -17.48
CA ASP A 123 -2.02 23.11 -18.15
C ASP A 123 -1.95 22.98 -19.69
N ALA A 124 -0.94 22.26 -20.20
CA ALA A 124 -0.79 21.98 -21.62
C ALA A 124 -1.97 21.15 -22.18
N VAL A 125 -2.43 20.13 -21.43
CA VAL A 125 -3.61 19.33 -21.82
C VAL A 125 -4.88 20.18 -21.88
N VAL A 126 -5.08 21.08 -20.91
CA VAL A 126 -6.22 22.01 -20.91
C VAL A 126 -6.14 22.97 -22.09
N ALA A 127 -4.94 23.44 -22.46
CA ALA A 127 -4.71 24.27 -23.63
C ALA A 127 -4.88 23.53 -24.98
N GLY A 128 -5.08 22.21 -24.95
CA GLY A 128 -5.24 21.38 -26.14
C GLY A 128 -3.91 21.03 -26.82
N GLU A 129 -2.78 21.18 -26.12
CA GLU A 129 -1.47 20.76 -26.60
C GLU A 129 -1.35 19.23 -26.51
N SER A 130 -0.66 18.65 -27.51
CA SER A 130 -0.35 17.21 -27.52
C SER A 130 0.91 16.96 -26.70
N ILE A 131 0.84 16.05 -25.74
CA ILE A 131 2.00 15.57 -24.98
C ILE A 131 2.40 14.21 -25.54
N ASP A 132 3.62 14.11 -26.07
CA ASP A 132 4.14 12.85 -26.57
C ASP A 132 4.34 11.85 -25.43
N ALA A 133 3.69 10.70 -25.53
CA ALA A 133 3.91 9.60 -24.61
C ALA A 133 5.32 9.02 -24.76
N HIS A 134 5.93 8.64 -23.64
CA HIS A 134 7.28 8.07 -23.62
C HIS A 134 7.32 6.70 -24.29
N THR A 135 8.52 6.30 -24.70
CA THR A 135 8.80 4.91 -25.09
C THR A 135 9.20 4.13 -23.84
N PRO A 136 8.47 3.06 -23.47
CA PRO A 136 8.84 2.24 -22.32
C PRO A 136 10.26 1.70 -22.42
N ARG A 137 10.97 1.74 -21.28
CA ARG A 137 12.32 1.18 -21.14
C ARG A 137 12.51 0.66 -19.73
N ASP A 138 13.52 -0.17 -19.54
CA ASP A 138 13.89 -0.65 -18.21
C ASP A 138 14.46 0.50 -17.36
N ARG A 139 13.66 0.98 -16.39
CA ARG A 139 14.05 2.07 -15.48
C ARG A 139 15.22 1.70 -14.58
N ARG A 140 15.59 0.42 -14.45
CA ARG A 140 16.82 0.03 -13.72
C ARG A 140 18.07 0.59 -14.39
N GLU A 141 18.03 0.81 -15.70
CA GLU A 141 19.14 1.39 -16.46
C GLU A 141 19.31 2.89 -16.23
N LEU A 142 18.28 3.56 -15.71
CA LEU A 142 18.33 4.99 -15.38
C LEU A 142 19.14 5.26 -14.10
N LEU A 143 19.33 4.22 -13.28
CA LEU A 143 20.01 4.33 -11.99
C LEU A 143 21.40 3.70 -12.02
N PRO A 144 22.38 4.25 -11.26
CA PRO A 144 23.68 3.62 -11.08
C PRO A 144 23.58 2.16 -10.59
N LEU A 145 24.48 1.31 -11.11
CA LEU A 145 24.59 -0.09 -10.66
C LEU A 145 24.89 -0.18 -9.16
N THR A 146 25.72 0.73 -8.65
CA THR A 146 26.09 0.83 -7.24
C THR A 146 24.92 1.37 -6.41
N PRO A 147 24.31 0.59 -5.50
CA PRO A 147 23.12 1.01 -4.75
C PRO A 147 23.27 2.34 -4.00
N VAL A 148 24.40 2.52 -3.30
CA VAL A 148 24.66 3.73 -2.49
C VAL A 148 24.77 5.03 -3.31
N LYS A 149 24.85 4.96 -4.65
CA LYS A 149 24.90 6.13 -5.53
C LYS A 149 23.56 6.46 -6.18
N ARG A 150 22.53 5.63 -5.99
CA ARG A 150 21.27 5.75 -6.73
C ARG A 150 20.44 6.94 -6.32
N ARG A 151 20.49 7.32 -5.05
CA ARG A 151 19.76 8.47 -4.52
C ARG A 151 20.23 9.80 -5.13
N ASP A 152 21.50 9.88 -5.49
CA ASP A 152 22.08 11.09 -6.11
C ASP A 152 21.77 11.19 -7.61
N ALA A 153 21.10 10.19 -8.20
CA ALA A 153 20.72 10.21 -9.60
C ALA A 153 19.52 11.15 -9.81
N ALA A 154 19.58 11.98 -10.86
CA ALA A 154 18.48 12.84 -11.27
C ALA A 154 17.40 12.05 -12.04
N VAL A 155 16.79 11.06 -11.38
CA VAL A 155 15.70 10.23 -11.90
C VAL A 155 14.47 10.47 -11.04
N SER A 156 13.33 10.71 -11.69
CA SER A 156 12.08 10.85 -10.95
C SER A 156 11.65 9.50 -10.37
N LEU A 157 11.46 9.47 -9.06
CA LEU A 157 10.97 8.31 -8.33
C LEU A 157 9.66 8.72 -7.63
N PRO A 158 8.52 8.14 -8.02
CA PRO A 158 7.25 8.45 -7.36
C PRO A 158 7.34 8.17 -5.86
N GLY A 159 6.83 9.09 -5.04
CA GLY A 159 6.86 9.03 -3.58
C GLY A 159 8.19 9.46 -2.94
N HIS A 160 9.13 10.01 -3.70
CA HIS A 160 10.45 10.49 -3.21
C HIS A 160 10.65 12.00 -3.40
N GLY A 161 9.65 12.71 -3.92
CA GLY A 161 9.78 14.14 -4.19
C GLY A 161 10.03 14.97 -2.93
N THR A 162 10.89 15.98 -3.05
CA THR A 162 11.01 17.06 -2.07
C THR A 162 10.29 18.31 -2.59
N PRO A 163 9.69 19.14 -1.71
CA PRO A 163 9.03 20.36 -2.16
C PRO A 163 10.00 21.34 -2.82
N ALA A 164 9.73 21.71 -4.08
CA ALA A 164 10.55 22.65 -4.85
C ALA A 164 10.52 24.08 -4.26
N ARG A 165 9.46 24.41 -3.50
CA ARG A 165 9.26 25.71 -2.83
C ARG A 165 8.99 25.47 -1.34
N SER A 166 10.04 25.11 -0.60
CA SER A 166 9.97 25.12 0.86
C SER A 166 10.32 26.50 1.40
N VAL A 167 9.55 27.00 2.36
CA VAL A 167 9.87 28.22 3.10
C VAL A 167 11.07 28.00 4.06
N VAL A 168 11.39 26.73 4.32
CA VAL A 168 12.50 26.29 5.16
C VAL A 168 13.52 25.57 4.27
N GLU A 169 14.71 26.13 4.11
CA GLU A 169 15.85 25.40 3.55
C GLU A 169 16.27 24.32 4.54
N ALA A 170 15.89 23.07 4.28
CA ALA A 170 16.27 21.94 5.12
C ALA A 170 17.71 21.51 4.77
N ASP A 171 18.59 21.56 5.76
CA ASP A 171 19.97 21.09 5.66
C ASP A 171 20.17 19.78 6.44
N ALA A 172 21.42 19.32 6.57
CA ALA A 172 21.75 18.10 7.32
C ALA A 172 21.46 18.21 8.84
N HIS A 173 21.30 19.42 9.38
CA HIS A 173 21.08 19.67 10.81
C HIS A 173 19.60 19.95 11.14
N THR A 174 18.78 20.14 10.13
CA THR A 174 17.35 20.39 10.28
C THR A 174 16.68 19.16 10.90
N PRO A 175 16.04 19.30 12.09
CA PRO A 175 15.32 18.21 12.72
C PRO A 175 14.27 17.63 11.77
N ALA A 176 14.09 16.31 11.79
CA ALA A 176 13.13 15.61 10.92
C ALA A 176 11.75 16.30 10.90
N HIS A 177 11.19 16.59 12.07
CA HIS A 177 9.90 17.26 12.24
C HIS A 177 9.74 18.66 11.61
N LEU A 178 10.85 19.31 11.23
CA LEU A 178 10.86 20.62 10.57
C LEU A 178 11.14 20.53 9.08
N ARG A 179 11.39 19.32 8.55
CA ARG A 179 11.63 19.11 7.13
C ARG A 179 10.33 19.21 6.34
N PRO A 180 10.37 19.81 5.14
CA PRO A 180 9.17 19.99 4.32
C PRO A 180 8.73 18.64 3.73
N VAL A 181 7.44 18.36 3.81
CA VAL A 181 6.81 17.12 3.31
C VAL A 181 6.06 17.44 2.02
N LEU A 182 6.34 16.70 0.94
CA LEU A 182 5.62 16.83 -0.33
C LEU A 182 4.45 15.85 -0.39
N ARG A 183 3.42 16.08 0.41
CA ARG A 183 2.26 15.19 0.46
C ARG A 183 1.01 15.95 0.87
N ARG A 184 -0.12 15.60 0.27
CA ARG A 184 -1.45 16.09 0.64
C ARG A 184 -2.38 14.90 0.75
N ARG A 185 -3.00 14.70 1.91
CA ARG A 185 -3.95 13.62 2.12
C ARG A 185 -5.13 13.76 1.17
N LEU A 186 -5.46 12.67 0.48
CA LEU A 186 -6.66 12.56 -0.35
C LEU A 186 -7.82 11.89 0.41
N ASP A 187 -7.48 11.18 1.48
CA ASP A 187 -8.42 10.56 2.40
C ASP A 187 -8.27 11.16 3.82
N THR A 188 -9.34 11.10 4.61
CA THR A 188 -9.41 11.58 6.00
C THR A 188 -9.34 10.46 7.04
N GLY A 189 -9.19 9.20 6.60
CA GLY A 189 -9.13 8.04 7.45
C GLY A 189 -7.95 8.06 8.44
N PRO A 190 -8.09 7.35 9.57
CA PRO A 190 -7.10 7.31 10.64
C PRO A 190 -5.89 6.43 10.30
N VAL A 191 -5.89 5.76 9.15
CA VAL A 191 -4.79 4.93 8.68
C VAL A 191 -4.16 5.58 7.46
N ALA A 192 -2.83 5.58 7.38
CA ALA A 192 -2.13 6.06 6.21
C ALA A 192 -0.90 5.21 5.88
N SER A 193 -0.72 4.97 4.58
CA SER A 193 0.48 4.35 4.04
C SER A 193 1.68 5.29 4.18
N LEU A 194 2.84 4.80 4.62
CA LEU A 194 4.12 5.51 4.64
C LEU A 194 5.12 4.75 3.77
N LYS A 195 5.44 5.32 2.61
CA LYS A 195 6.30 4.66 1.62
C LYS A 195 7.75 4.71 2.04
N LEU A 196 8.38 3.56 2.29
CA LEU A 196 9.79 3.45 2.72
C LEU A 196 10.79 3.62 1.57
N ALA A 197 10.43 3.11 0.40
CA ALA A 197 11.31 2.96 -0.75
C ALA A 197 10.50 2.84 -2.04
N SER A 198 11.17 3.04 -3.17
CA SER A 198 10.63 2.78 -4.51
C SER A 198 11.53 1.80 -5.27
N GLY A 199 10.91 0.98 -6.12
CA GLY A 199 11.61 0.03 -6.98
C GLY A 199 12.04 -1.23 -6.23
N CYS A 200 12.66 -2.18 -6.94
CA CYS A 200 13.07 -3.45 -6.35
C CYS A 200 14.26 -4.09 -7.06
N ASP A 201 15.25 -4.54 -6.30
CA ASP A 201 16.44 -5.24 -6.84
C ASP A 201 16.24 -6.75 -6.99
N ARG A 202 15.10 -7.29 -6.55
CA ARG A 202 14.80 -8.71 -6.72
C ARG A 202 14.53 -9.02 -8.18
N ARG A 203 15.01 -10.19 -8.62
CA ARG A 203 14.85 -10.70 -9.99
C ARG A 203 13.89 -11.89 -10.01
N CYS A 204 12.71 -11.72 -9.45
CA CYS A 204 11.68 -12.77 -9.45
C CYS A 204 11.24 -13.04 -10.88
N ALA A 205 11.20 -14.32 -11.29
CA ALA A 205 10.99 -14.68 -12.69
C ALA A 205 9.63 -14.19 -13.24
N PHE A 206 8.63 -14.02 -12.37
CA PHE A 206 7.26 -13.60 -12.71
C PHE A 206 6.99 -12.09 -12.58
N CYS A 207 7.92 -11.30 -12.06
CA CYS A 207 7.63 -9.92 -11.65
C CYS A 207 8.21 -8.90 -12.64
N ALA A 208 7.33 -8.10 -13.26
CA ALA A 208 7.72 -7.00 -14.15
C ALA A 208 8.01 -5.69 -13.40
N ILE A 209 7.61 -5.56 -12.12
CA ILE A 209 7.71 -4.31 -11.33
C ILE A 209 9.09 -3.66 -11.41
N PRO A 210 10.22 -4.36 -11.24
CA PRO A 210 11.54 -3.73 -11.33
C PRO A 210 11.80 -3.00 -12.65
N ALA A 211 11.22 -3.45 -13.77
CA ALA A 211 11.46 -2.85 -15.08
C ALA A 211 10.83 -1.46 -15.20
N PHE A 212 9.65 -1.24 -14.61
CA PHE A 212 8.94 0.05 -14.71
C PHE A 212 8.94 0.86 -13.41
N ARG A 213 9.20 0.29 -12.24
CA ARG A 213 9.42 1.05 -10.98
C ARG A 213 10.90 1.33 -10.70
N GLY A 214 11.81 0.70 -11.45
CA GLY A 214 13.24 0.90 -11.34
C GLY A 214 13.92 0.06 -10.26
N ALA A 215 15.23 0.30 -10.11
CA ALA A 215 16.05 -0.32 -9.07
C ALA A 215 15.66 0.20 -7.67
N PHE A 216 15.99 -0.56 -6.63
CA PHE A 216 15.60 -0.19 -5.26
C PHE A 216 16.32 1.08 -4.80
N VAL A 217 15.55 2.04 -4.30
CA VAL A 217 16.01 3.28 -3.67
C VAL A 217 15.17 3.55 -2.41
N SER A 218 15.84 3.64 -1.27
CA SER A 218 15.25 3.97 0.02
C SER A 218 15.09 5.48 0.19
N ARG A 219 14.03 5.88 0.88
CA ARG A 219 13.97 7.20 1.53
C ARG A 219 14.84 7.18 2.78
N THR A 220 15.22 8.35 3.28
CA THR A 220 15.97 8.43 4.54
C THR A 220 15.08 8.30 5.76
N PRO A 221 15.62 7.82 6.89
CA PRO A 221 14.92 7.85 8.17
C PRO A 221 14.35 9.24 8.51
N ASP A 222 15.13 10.31 8.27
CA ASP A 222 14.69 11.68 8.58
C ASP A 222 13.48 12.12 7.74
N GLU A 223 13.43 11.77 6.45
CA GLU A 223 12.27 12.05 5.59
C GLU A 223 11.03 11.27 6.05
N LEU A 224 11.21 10.02 6.47
CA LEU A 224 10.13 9.17 6.94
C LEU A 224 9.57 9.61 8.29
N LEU A 225 10.45 10.02 9.21
CA LEU A 225 10.05 10.57 10.51
C LEU A 225 9.32 11.92 10.33
N ALA A 226 9.83 12.81 9.46
CA ALA A 226 9.18 14.06 9.12
C ALA A 226 7.74 13.85 8.61
N GLU A 227 7.58 12.92 7.67
CA GLU A 227 6.28 12.61 7.09
C GLU A 227 5.37 11.90 8.08
N ALA A 228 5.88 10.97 8.88
CA ALA A 228 5.11 10.30 9.92
C ALA A 228 4.56 11.28 10.97
N GLU A 229 5.37 12.25 11.40
CA GLU A 229 4.93 13.32 12.30
C GLU A 229 3.91 14.26 11.65
N TRP A 230 4.08 14.58 10.37
CA TRP A 230 3.08 15.33 9.62
C TRP A 230 1.75 14.55 9.53
N LEU A 231 1.80 13.25 9.23
CA LEU A 231 0.62 12.37 9.20
C LEU A 231 -0.09 12.36 10.55
N ALA A 232 0.64 12.21 11.65
CA ALA A 232 0.08 12.26 13.01
C ALA A 232 -0.68 13.57 13.27
N LYS A 233 -0.11 14.71 12.86
CA LYS A 233 -0.77 16.04 12.96
C LYS A 233 -2.03 16.17 12.12
N THR A 234 -2.18 15.36 11.07
CA THR A 234 -3.39 15.29 10.23
C THR A 234 -4.44 14.31 10.74
N GLY A 235 -4.25 13.71 11.93
CA GLY A 235 -5.20 12.80 12.56
C GLY A 235 -4.93 11.30 12.31
N VAL A 236 -3.84 10.95 11.63
CA VAL A 236 -3.44 9.55 11.45
C VAL A 236 -3.03 8.93 12.78
N ARG A 237 -3.47 7.70 12.98
CA ARG A 237 -3.23 6.87 14.17
C ARG A 237 -2.43 5.60 13.84
N GLU A 238 -2.60 5.04 12.65
CA GLU A 238 -1.84 3.88 12.17
C GLU A 238 -1.02 4.19 10.91
N LEU A 239 0.28 3.88 10.97
CA LEU A 239 1.19 3.96 9.83
C LEU A 239 1.40 2.59 9.21
N VAL A 240 1.08 2.43 7.93
CA VAL A 240 1.35 1.19 7.18
C VAL A 240 2.58 1.38 6.32
N LEU A 241 3.68 0.74 6.68
CA LEU A 241 4.95 0.84 5.97
C LEU A 241 4.92 0.04 4.68
N VAL A 242 5.06 0.74 3.56
CA VAL A 242 4.91 0.14 2.22
C VAL A 242 6.14 0.35 1.34
N SER A 243 6.46 -0.66 0.54
CA SER A 243 7.42 -0.59 -0.57
C SER A 243 7.24 -1.83 -1.45
N GLU A 244 7.99 -1.97 -2.54
CA GLU A 244 8.03 -3.21 -3.32
C GLU A 244 8.73 -4.36 -2.57
N ASN A 245 9.64 -4.06 -1.63
CA ASN A 245 10.32 -5.04 -0.78
C ASN A 245 10.85 -4.36 0.51
N SER A 246 10.05 -4.38 1.59
CA SER A 246 10.36 -3.59 2.78
C SER A 246 11.58 -4.11 3.53
N THR A 247 11.90 -5.41 3.44
CA THR A 247 13.10 -5.99 4.06
C THR A 247 14.40 -5.57 3.37
N SER A 248 14.34 -4.92 2.20
CA SER A 248 15.52 -4.33 1.56
C SER A 248 15.87 -2.93 2.10
N TYR A 249 14.99 -2.30 2.87
CA TYR A 249 15.18 -0.95 3.36
C TYR A 249 16.51 -0.81 4.13
N GLY A 250 17.31 0.19 3.73
CA GLY A 250 18.61 0.49 4.33
C GLY A 250 19.82 -0.18 3.69
N LYS A 251 19.65 -1.17 2.80
CA LYS A 251 20.79 -1.80 2.09
C LYS A 251 21.56 -0.81 1.22
N ASP A 252 20.84 0.04 0.50
CA ASP A 252 21.38 1.13 -0.31
C ASP A 252 21.81 2.34 0.53
N LEU A 253 21.39 2.43 1.80
CA LEU A 253 21.88 3.40 2.78
C LEU A 253 23.12 2.91 3.55
N GLY A 254 23.58 1.67 3.30
CA GLY A 254 24.71 1.07 4.02
C GLY A 254 24.38 0.59 5.44
N ASP A 255 23.11 0.61 5.85
CA ASP A 255 22.64 0.09 7.14
C ASP A 255 21.57 -0.97 6.93
N PRO A 256 21.95 -2.26 6.86
CA PRO A 256 20.97 -3.31 6.62
C PRO A 256 20.00 -3.47 7.80
N ARG A 257 20.23 -2.85 8.97
CA ARG A 257 19.32 -2.86 10.14
C ARG A 257 18.47 -1.58 10.25
N ALA A 258 18.44 -0.74 9.21
CA ALA A 258 17.71 0.52 9.25
C ALA A 258 16.22 0.35 9.62
N LEU A 259 15.54 -0.67 9.09
CA LEU A 259 14.13 -0.91 9.41
C LEU A 259 13.93 -1.27 10.89
N GLU A 260 14.79 -2.13 11.45
CA GLU A 260 14.75 -2.52 12.87
C GLU A 260 14.90 -1.31 13.79
N LYS A 261 15.71 -0.33 13.39
CA LYS A 261 15.92 0.91 14.15
C LYS A 261 14.80 1.94 13.94
N LEU A 262 14.17 1.94 12.77
CA LEU A 262 13.14 2.90 12.40
C LEU A 262 11.80 2.59 13.08
N LEU A 263 11.43 1.30 13.18
CA LEU A 263 10.17 0.86 13.80
C LEU A 263 9.90 1.47 15.20
N PRO A 264 10.82 1.39 16.18
CA PRO A 264 10.60 2.00 17.50
C PRO A 264 10.55 3.52 17.47
N GLN A 265 11.23 4.17 16.52
CA GLN A 265 11.19 5.64 16.38
C GLN A 265 9.82 6.09 15.86
N LEU A 266 9.26 5.39 14.86
CA LEU A 266 7.93 5.67 14.34
C LEU A 266 6.83 5.39 15.37
N ALA A 267 6.94 4.28 16.11
CA ALA A 267 5.98 3.92 17.15
C ALA A 267 5.99 4.87 18.36
N ALA A 268 7.08 5.64 18.53
CA ALA A 268 7.21 6.64 19.59
C ALA A 268 6.68 8.03 19.19
N ILE A 269 6.21 8.22 17.96
CA ILE A 269 5.63 9.50 17.51
C ILE A 269 4.31 9.75 18.22
N ASP A 270 4.18 10.92 18.83
CA ASP A 270 2.95 11.32 19.50
C ASP A 270 1.75 11.32 18.54
N GLY A 271 0.63 10.76 18.98
CA GLY A 271 -0.56 10.52 18.16
C GLY A 271 -0.56 9.17 17.41
N ILE A 272 0.59 8.59 17.08
CA ILE A 272 0.65 7.27 16.45
C ILE A 272 0.49 6.17 17.51
N VAL A 273 -0.49 5.29 17.31
CA VAL A 273 -0.75 4.15 18.21
C VAL A 273 -0.34 2.82 17.61
N ARG A 274 -0.14 2.77 16.30
CA ARG A 274 0.21 1.55 15.60
C ARG A 274 1.09 1.81 14.39
N VAL A 275 2.13 1.00 14.23
CA VAL A 275 2.97 0.94 13.03
C VAL A 275 2.95 -0.50 12.51
N ARG A 276 2.70 -0.68 11.22
CA ARG A 276 2.62 -1.99 10.59
C ARG A 276 3.62 -2.11 9.45
N ALA A 277 4.37 -3.20 9.40
CA ALA A 277 5.26 -3.48 8.28
C ALA A 277 4.59 -4.43 7.28
N SER A 278 4.55 -4.03 6.00
CA SER A 278 4.01 -4.84 4.91
C SER A 278 5.08 -5.19 3.87
N TYR A 279 4.77 -6.14 2.98
CA TYR A 279 5.64 -6.57 1.87
C TYR A 279 7.01 -7.09 2.32
N LEU A 280 7.02 -7.98 3.32
CA LEU A 280 8.24 -8.59 3.85
C LEU A 280 8.67 -9.76 2.98
N GLN A 281 9.96 -9.80 2.61
CA GLN A 281 10.51 -10.94 1.89
C GLN A 281 11.01 -12.01 2.87
N PRO A 282 10.46 -13.24 2.86
CA PRO A 282 10.78 -14.26 3.87
C PRO A 282 12.27 -14.56 4.00
N ALA A 283 12.96 -14.72 2.87
CA ALA A 283 14.40 -15.02 2.84
C ALA A 283 15.30 -13.88 3.38
N GLU A 284 14.77 -12.68 3.59
CA GLU A 284 15.47 -11.51 4.14
C GLU A 284 14.91 -11.07 5.49
N THR A 285 13.92 -11.78 6.02
CA THR A 285 13.32 -11.49 7.33
C THR A 285 14.21 -12.11 8.40
N ARG A 286 15.19 -11.33 8.86
CA ARG A 286 16.18 -11.77 9.86
C ARG A 286 15.56 -11.91 11.25
N PRO A 287 16.16 -12.71 12.15
CA PRO A 287 15.69 -12.82 13.54
C PRO A 287 15.53 -11.48 14.26
N GLY A 288 16.47 -10.54 14.09
CA GLY A 288 16.37 -9.21 14.71
C GLY A 288 15.19 -8.37 14.20
N LEU A 289 14.77 -8.55 12.94
CA LEU A 289 13.57 -7.90 12.41
C LEU A 289 12.30 -8.58 12.92
N VAL A 290 12.30 -9.91 13.04
CA VAL A 290 11.19 -10.65 13.67
C VAL A 290 10.99 -10.19 15.11
N GLU A 291 12.08 -10.07 15.88
CA GLU A 291 12.06 -9.58 17.25
C GLU A 291 11.55 -8.14 17.33
N ALA A 292 12.04 -7.25 16.47
CA ALA A 292 11.59 -5.86 16.43
C ALA A 292 10.08 -5.75 16.12
N ILE A 293 9.57 -6.49 15.14
CA ILE A 293 8.14 -6.47 14.79
C ILE A 293 7.28 -7.10 15.90
N ALA A 294 7.73 -8.21 16.49
CA ALA A 294 6.92 -8.97 17.45
C ALA A 294 6.86 -8.33 18.85
N THR A 295 7.89 -7.57 19.25
CA THR A 295 8.07 -7.17 20.65
C THR A 295 8.08 -5.67 20.90
N THR A 296 8.19 -4.84 19.86
CA THR A 296 8.23 -3.38 20.04
C THR A 296 6.82 -2.84 20.32
N PRO A 297 6.60 -2.15 21.46
CA PRO A 297 5.30 -1.52 21.74
C PRO A 297 4.91 -0.52 20.64
N GLY A 298 3.63 -0.51 20.27
CA GLY A 298 3.12 0.32 19.17
C GLY A 298 3.45 -0.22 17.76
N VAL A 299 4.21 -1.30 17.63
CA VAL A 299 4.37 -2.03 16.36
C VAL A 299 3.42 -3.21 16.36
N ALA A 300 2.61 -3.34 15.30
CA ALA A 300 1.71 -4.48 15.15
C ALA A 300 2.54 -5.76 14.93
N PRO A 301 2.34 -6.83 15.74
CA PRO A 301 2.98 -8.13 15.52
C PRO A 301 2.32 -8.83 14.33
N TYR A 302 2.59 -8.31 13.13
CA TYR A 302 1.95 -8.69 11.89
C TYR A 302 3.00 -8.92 10.80
N PHE A 303 2.89 -10.06 10.13
CA PHE A 303 3.88 -10.55 9.18
C PHE A 303 3.24 -10.80 7.80
N ASP A 304 3.24 -9.77 6.96
CA ASP A 304 2.88 -9.88 5.53
C ASP A 304 4.06 -10.42 4.73
N LEU A 305 4.13 -11.75 4.61
CA LEU A 305 5.25 -12.50 4.08
C LEU A 305 4.96 -12.93 2.64
N SER A 306 5.75 -12.44 1.69
CA SER A 306 5.58 -12.78 0.28
C SER A 306 6.16 -14.16 -0.07
N PHE A 307 5.52 -15.25 0.37
CA PHE A 307 5.99 -16.62 0.10
C PHE A 307 5.87 -17.02 -1.37
N GLN A 308 4.75 -16.66 -2.04
CA GLN A 308 4.45 -16.97 -3.46
C GLN A 308 4.18 -18.45 -3.77
N HIS A 309 4.91 -19.37 -3.13
CA HIS A 309 4.68 -20.82 -3.13
C HIS A 309 5.45 -21.42 -1.93
N SER A 310 5.26 -22.69 -1.56
CA SER A 310 6.10 -23.37 -0.56
C SER A 310 7.06 -24.45 -1.11
N SER A 311 6.92 -24.83 -2.39
CA SER A 311 7.64 -25.96 -2.97
C SER A 311 9.01 -25.50 -3.46
N GLU A 312 10.09 -26.11 -2.98
CA GLU A 312 11.46 -25.72 -3.33
C GLU A 312 11.72 -25.67 -4.85
N PRO A 313 11.36 -26.70 -5.66
CA PRO A 313 11.55 -26.65 -7.11
C PRO A 313 10.82 -25.49 -7.77
N VAL A 314 9.58 -25.20 -7.36
CA VAL A 314 8.81 -24.07 -7.91
C VAL A 314 9.44 -22.75 -7.51
N LEU A 315 9.77 -22.57 -6.22
CA LEU A 315 10.41 -21.36 -5.72
C LEU A 315 11.73 -21.07 -6.43
N ARG A 316 12.58 -22.09 -6.65
CA ARG A 316 13.83 -21.92 -7.41
C ARG A 316 13.56 -21.44 -8.84
N ARG A 317 12.55 -21.97 -9.53
CA ARG A 317 12.15 -21.48 -10.87
C ARG A 317 11.59 -20.06 -10.82
N MET A 318 10.89 -19.69 -9.76
CA MET A 318 10.46 -18.31 -9.48
C MET A 318 11.62 -17.35 -9.13
N ARG A 319 12.86 -17.86 -9.00
CA ARG A 319 14.02 -17.14 -8.45
C ARG A 319 13.80 -16.63 -7.02
N ARG A 320 13.08 -17.44 -6.23
CA ARG A 320 12.86 -17.31 -4.79
C ARG A 320 13.59 -18.44 -4.07
N PHE A 321 13.77 -18.29 -2.76
CA PHE A 321 14.43 -19.27 -1.90
C PHE A 321 13.56 -19.53 -0.67
N GLY A 322 13.49 -20.78 -0.24
CA GLY A 322 12.70 -21.24 0.88
C GLY A 322 12.08 -22.61 0.62
N SER A 323 11.43 -23.16 1.63
CA SER A 323 10.69 -24.41 1.62
C SER A 323 9.55 -24.31 2.64
N THR A 324 8.61 -25.25 2.59
CA THR A 324 7.58 -25.42 3.63
C THR A 324 8.18 -25.36 5.03
N GLU A 325 9.20 -26.17 5.31
CA GLU A 325 9.83 -26.28 6.63
C GLU A 325 10.41 -24.95 7.09
N ARG A 326 11.18 -24.27 6.24
CA ARG A 326 11.81 -22.99 6.60
C ARG A 326 10.79 -21.87 6.81
N PHE A 327 9.68 -21.91 6.08
CA PHE A 327 8.60 -20.93 6.24
C PHE A 327 7.80 -21.17 7.52
N LEU A 328 7.54 -22.44 7.85
CA LEU A 328 6.93 -22.81 9.13
C LEU A 328 7.83 -22.44 10.31
N GLU A 329 9.15 -22.65 10.21
CA GLU A 329 10.13 -22.21 11.21
C GLU A 329 10.10 -20.68 11.41
N LEU A 330 10.03 -19.90 10.32
CA LEU A 330 9.92 -18.45 10.40
C LEU A 330 8.63 -18.02 11.14
N LEU A 331 7.48 -18.58 10.76
CA LEU A 331 6.20 -18.30 11.42
C LEU A 331 6.21 -18.73 12.89
N ALA A 332 6.79 -19.88 13.19
CA ALA A 332 6.95 -20.37 14.56
C ALA A 332 7.84 -19.45 15.39
N SER A 333 8.93 -18.91 14.82
CA SER A 333 9.80 -17.96 15.53
C SER A 333 9.09 -16.66 15.87
N ALA A 334 8.25 -16.15 14.97
CA ALA A 334 7.42 -14.98 15.22
C ALA A 334 6.39 -15.25 16.34
N ARG A 335 5.69 -16.40 16.27
CA ARG A 335 4.67 -16.78 17.24
C ARG A 335 5.24 -17.18 18.61
N ALA A 336 6.49 -17.61 18.68
CA ALA A 336 7.18 -17.84 19.94
C ALA A 336 7.38 -16.53 20.73
N LEU A 337 7.53 -15.40 20.04
CA LEU A 337 7.67 -14.07 20.64
C LEU A 337 6.31 -13.39 20.87
N ALA A 338 5.39 -13.54 19.91
CA ALA A 338 4.04 -13.00 19.97
C ALA A 338 3.03 -14.08 19.54
N PRO A 339 2.45 -14.86 20.48
CA PRO A 339 1.58 -15.99 20.17
C PRO A 339 0.38 -15.66 19.27
N GLU A 340 -0.15 -14.45 19.38
CA GLU A 340 -1.29 -13.97 18.61
C GLU A 340 -0.91 -13.25 17.31
N ALA A 341 0.37 -13.25 16.94
CA ALA A 341 0.89 -12.58 15.76
C ALA A 341 0.11 -12.95 14.51
N GLY A 342 -0.32 -11.92 13.77
CA GLY A 342 -0.98 -12.06 12.49
C GLY A 342 0.01 -12.43 11.40
N ALA A 343 -0.36 -13.32 10.50
CA ALA A 343 0.45 -13.67 9.34
C ALA A 343 -0.38 -13.71 8.06
N ARG A 344 0.13 -13.07 7.01
CA ARG A 344 -0.48 -13.01 5.69
C ARG A 344 0.50 -13.45 4.63
N SER A 345 0.00 -14.07 3.58
CA SER A 345 0.78 -14.31 2.36
C SER A 345 -0.09 -14.43 1.12
N ASN A 346 0.53 -14.22 -0.03
CA ASN A 346 -0.03 -14.45 -1.35
C ASN A 346 0.66 -15.64 -2.02
N PHE A 347 -0.09 -16.44 -2.78
CA PHE A 347 0.37 -17.64 -3.46
C PHE A 347 -0.05 -17.66 -4.92
N ILE A 348 0.85 -18.13 -5.78
CA ILE A 348 0.64 -18.28 -7.22
C ILE A 348 0.54 -19.76 -7.54
N VAL A 349 -0.57 -20.17 -8.16
CA VAL A 349 -0.77 -21.55 -8.64
C VAL A 349 -0.62 -21.62 -10.17
N GLY A 350 -0.12 -22.74 -10.66
CA GLY A 350 0.04 -22.97 -12.09
C GLY A 350 1.31 -22.38 -12.70
N PHE A 351 2.31 -22.04 -11.87
CA PHE A 351 3.59 -21.52 -12.35
C PHE A 351 4.26 -22.50 -13.34
N PRO A 352 4.99 -22.03 -14.37
CA PRO A 352 5.63 -22.91 -15.35
C PRO A 352 6.48 -24.02 -14.69
N GLY A 353 6.14 -25.27 -14.99
CA GLY A 353 6.76 -26.47 -14.42
C GLY A 353 6.16 -26.99 -13.11
N GLU A 354 5.08 -26.39 -12.58
CA GLU A 354 4.41 -26.84 -11.34
C GLU A 354 3.72 -28.20 -11.51
N THR A 355 4.23 -29.19 -10.77
CA THR A 355 3.73 -30.56 -10.78
C THR A 355 2.59 -30.78 -9.78
N ARG A 356 1.95 -31.95 -9.82
CA ARG A 356 0.97 -32.33 -8.81
C ARG A 356 1.58 -32.43 -7.40
N ALA A 357 2.82 -32.91 -7.28
CA ALA A 357 3.51 -33.02 -6.00
C ALA A 357 3.79 -31.64 -5.40
N ASP A 358 4.25 -30.69 -6.22
CA ASP A 358 4.46 -29.30 -5.82
C ASP A 358 3.17 -28.66 -5.28
N TYR A 359 2.05 -28.86 -5.97
CA TYR A 359 0.76 -28.35 -5.52
C TYR A 359 0.30 -28.99 -4.20
N GLN A 360 0.55 -30.29 -3.99
CA GLN A 360 0.24 -30.93 -2.70
C GLN A 360 1.13 -30.40 -1.56
N GLU A 361 2.38 -30.05 -1.86
CA GLU A 361 3.29 -29.41 -0.91
C GLU A 361 2.78 -28.02 -0.48
N LEU A 362 2.20 -27.27 -1.41
CA LEU A 362 1.53 -26.00 -1.12
C LEU A 362 0.30 -26.19 -0.22
N VAL A 363 -0.54 -27.18 -0.54
CA VAL A 363 -1.69 -27.53 0.31
C VAL A 363 -1.24 -27.89 1.72
N ARG A 364 -0.20 -28.72 1.86
CA ARG A 364 0.38 -29.09 3.16
C ARG A 364 0.81 -27.87 3.95
N PHE A 365 1.57 -26.97 3.30
CA PHE A 365 2.04 -25.74 3.93
C PHE A 365 0.88 -24.87 4.42
N LEU A 366 -0.16 -24.63 3.63
CA LEU A 366 -1.28 -23.78 4.06
C LEU A 366 -1.99 -24.34 5.29
N THR A 367 -2.23 -25.65 5.33
CA THR A 367 -2.86 -26.32 6.48
C THR A 367 -2.03 -26.17 7.76
N GLU A 368 -0.70 -26.20 7.67
CA GLU A 368 0.20 -26.10 8.83
C GLU A 368 0.55 -24.66 9.21
N ALA A 369 0.56 -23.73 8.25
CA ALA A 369 1.04 -22.36 8.45
C ALA A 369 0.10 -21.49 9.30
N ARG A 370 -1.20 -21.84 9.37
CA ARG A 370 -2.21 -21.14 10.18
C ARG A 370 -2.19 -19.63 9.93
N LEU A 371 -2.23 -19.22 8.67
CA LEU A 371 -2.22 -17.82 8.26
C LEU A 371 -3.58 -17.18 8.55
N ASP A 372 -3.57 -15.90 8.93
CA ASP A 372 -4.77 -15.11 9.20
C ASP A 372 -5.42 -14.60 7.90
N ALA A 373 -4.62 -14.42 6.85
CA ALA A 373 -5.09 -14.05 5.52
C ALA A 373 -4.26 -14.71 4.41
N ILE A 374 -4.94 -15.25 3.41
CA ILE A 374 -4.33 -15.98 2.29
C ILE A 374 -4.88 -15.46 0.96
N GLY A 375 -4.03 -14.84 0.15
CA GLY A 375 -4.36 -14.53 -1.24
C GLY A 375 -3.92 -15.64 -2.18
N VAL A 376 -4.79 -16.08 -3.08
CA VAL A 376 -4.46 -17.05 -4.15
C VAL A 376 -4.62 -16.37 -5.51
N PHE A 377 -3.63 -16.56 -6.38
CA PHE A 377 -3.59 -15.99 -7.73
C PHE A 377 -3.27 -17.10 -8.73
N ASP A 378 -3.93 -17.05 -9.89
CA ASP A 378 -3.51 -17.81 -11.05
C ASP A 378 -2.22 -17.21 -11.65
N TYR A 379 -1.33 -18.08 -12.09
CA TYR A 379 -0.19 -17.63 -12.88
C TYR A 379 -0.67 -17.08 -14.22
N SER A 380 -0.28 -15.86 -14.53
CA SER A 380 -0.44 -15.23 -15.85
C SER A 380 0.93 -14.84 -16.41
N ASP A 381 1.09 -14.98 -17.72
CA ASP A 381 2.28 -14.49 -18.42
C ASP A 381 2.26 -12.96 -18.44
N GLU A 382 3.36 -12.36 -17.99
CA GLU A 382 3.54 -10.91 -18.01
C GLU A 382 4.66 -10.54 -18.99
N ASP A 383 4.39 -9.57 -19.85
CA ASP A 383 5.33 -9.13 -20.89
C ASP A 383 6.68 -8.70 -20.28
N GLY A 384 7.76 -9.16 -20.92
CA GLY A 384 9.13 -8.89 -20.47
C GLY A 384 9.60 -9.69 -19.26
N THR A 385 8.75 -10.55 -18.67
CA THR A 385 9.17 -11.43 -17.57
C THR A 385 9.83 -12.70 -18.07
N GLU A 386 10.76 -13.25 -17.29
CA GLU A 386 11.44 -14.51 -17.62
C GLU A 386 10.48 -15.69 -17.61
N ALA A 387 9.51 -15.69 -16.69
CA ALA A 387 8.53 -16.75 -16.55
C ALA A 387 7.69 -16.92 -17.82
N ALA A 388 7.42 -15.84 -18.55
CA ALA A 388 6.73 -15.88 -19.85
C ALA A 388 7.43 -16.83 -20.84
N GLY A 389 8.77 -16.84 -20.87
CA GLY A 389 9.56 -17.72 -21.74
C GLY A 389 9.86 -19.12 -21.19
N LEU A 390 9.47 -19.44 -19.96
CA LEU A 390 9.78 -20.75 -19.36
C LEU A 390 8.97 -21.89 -19.98
N PRO A 391 9.57 -23.08 -20.22
CA PRO A 391 8.84 -24.25 -20.71
C PRO A 391 7.96 -24.87 -19.63
N GLY A 392 7.09 -25.81 -20.03
CA GLY A 392 6.26 -26.57 -19.08
C GLY A 392 5.08 -25.79 -18.52
N LYS A 393 4.48 -24.91 -19.34
CA LYS A 393 3.25 -24.19 -18.97
C LYS A 393 2.15 -25.17 -18.56
N VAL A 394 1.47 -24.83 -17.47
CA VAL A 394 0.33 -25.59 -16.97
C VAL A 394 -0.91 -25.15 -17.75
N SER A 395 -1.76 -26.09 -18.16
CA SER A 395 -2.97 -25.74 -18.92
C SER A 395 -3.92 -24.88 -18.09
N ALA A 396 -4.58 -23.90 -18.71
CA ALA A 396 -5.51 -22.99 -18.04
C ALA A 396 -6.61 -23.74 -17.24
N ALA A 397 -7.11 -24.86 -17.77
CA ALA A 397 -8.07 -25.71 -17.07
C ALA A 397 -7.49 -26.35 -15.78
N THR A 398 -6.20 -26.68 -15.76
CA THR A 398 -5.52 -27.16 -14.55
C THR A 398 -5.24 -26.04 -13.58
N VAL A 399 -4.82 -24.86 -14.06
CA VAL A 399 -4.61 -23.68 -13.21
C VAL A 399 -5.90 -23.30 -12.51
N ARG A 400 -7.01 -23.16 -13.25
CA ARG A 400 -8.33 -22.86 -12.68
C ARG A 400 -8.77 -23.90 -11.65
N ARG A 401 -8.66 -25.20 -11.94
CA ARG A 401 -8.99 -26.26 -10.97
C ARG A 401 -8.14 -26.18 -9.69
N ARG A 402 -6.85 -25.86 -9.81
CA ARG A 402 -5.95 -25.68 -8.66
C ARG A 402 -6.32 -24.43 -7.86
N TYR A 403 -6.60 -23.33 -8.55
CA TYR A 403 -7.09 -22.08 -7.96
C TYR A 403 -8.36 -22.30 -7.15
N ASP A 404 -9.42 -22.82 -7.78
CA ASP A 404 -10.74 -22.99 -7.13
C ASP A 404 -10.63 -23.82 -5.85
N ARG A 405 -9.84 -24.90 -5.89
CA ARG A 405 -9.63 -25.78 -4.74
C ARG A 405 -8.78 -25.13 -3.64
N LEU A 406 -7.73 -24.41 -4.01
CA LEU A 406 -6.84 -23.79 -3.04
C LEU A 406 -7.49 -22.54 -2.40
N ALA A 407 -8.27 -21.77 -3.17
CA ALA A 407 -9.05 -20.65 -2.68
C ALA A 407 -10.10 -21.11 -1.66
N ALA A 408 -10.87 -22.16 -1.97
CA ALA A 408 -11.83 -22.71 -1.00
C ALA A 408 -11.15 -23.20 0.30
N LEU A 409 -9.96 -23.82 0.19
CA LEU A 409 -9.16 -24.19 1.36
C LEU A 409 -8.67 -22.97 2.13
N ALA A 410 -8.22 -21.93 1.43
CA ALA A 410 -7.75 -20.68 2.03
C ALA A 410 -8.86 -20.00 2.85
N ASP A 411 -10.08 -19.91 2.29
CA ASP A 411 -11.24 -19.34 2.97
C ASP A 411 -11.59 -20.13 4.24
N GLU A 412 -11.58 -21.46 4.16
CA GLU A 412 -11.82 -22.35 5.30
C GLU A 412 -10.76 -22.12 6.40
N LEU A 413 -9.48 -22.10 6.03
CA LEU A 413 -8.37 -21.93 7.00
C LEU A 413 -8.37 -20.55 7.65
N CYS A 414 -8.66 -19.48 6.90
CA CYS A 414 -8.74 -18.13 7.46
C CYS A 414 -9.93 -18.00 8.40
N SER A 415 -11.08 -18.62 8.07
CA SER A 415 -12.25 -18.65 8.97
C SER A 415 -11.96 -19.40 10.27
N GLN A 416 -11.32 -20.58 10.19
CA GLN A 416 -10.87 -21.31 11.38
C GLN A 416 -9.89 -20.48 12.23
N ARG A 417 -8.98 -19.74 11.58
CA ARG A 417 -8.02 -18.88 12.27
C ARG A 417 -8.71 -17.71 12.98
N ALA A 418 -9.78 -17.15 12.42
CA ALA A 418 -10.60 -16.15 13.09
C ALA A 418 -11.35 -16.75 14.29
N GLU A 419 -11.93 -17.94 14.16
CA GLU A 419 -12.64 -18.64 15.25
C GLU A 419 -11.74 -18.92 16.46
N GLU A 420 -10.45 -19.18 16.25
CA GLU A 420 -9.47 -19.33 17.33
C GLU A 420 -9.32 -18.09 18.21
N ARG A 421 -9.75 -16.92 17.72
CA ARG A 421 -9.71 -15.65 18.47
C ARG A 421 -10.96 -15.43 19.32
N LEU A 422 -11.97 -16.31 19.28
CA LEU A 422 -13.13 -16.21 20.16
C LEU A 422 -12.73 -16.19 21.64
N GLY A 423 -13.21 -15.19 22.38
CA GLY A 423 -12.89 -14.96 23.79
C GLY A 423 -11.55 -14.27 24.06
N SER A 424 -10.74 -13.99 23.03
CA SER A 424 -9.52 -13.20 23.16
C SER A 424 -9.82 -11.70 23.27
N ARG A 425 -8.91 -10.96 23.91
CA ARG A 425 -8.94 -9.50 23.99
C ARG A 425 -8.05 -8.93 22.88
N VAL A 426 -8.62 -8.08 22.03
CA VAL A 426 -7.93 -7.44 20.90
C VAL A 426 -7.99 -5.92 20.99
N GLU A 427 -7.00 -5.23 20.46
CA GLU A 427 -7.01 -3.78 20.32
C GLU A 427 -7.50 -3.39 18.92
N VAL A 428 -8.66 -2.77 18.83
CA VAL A 428 -9.31 -2.39 17.57
C VAL A 428 -9.15 -0.89 17.37
N LEU A 429 -8.51 -0.50 16.26
CA LEU A 429 -8.50 0.88 15.80
C LEU A 429 -9.75 1.10 14.96
N VAL A 430 -10.64 1.98 15.41
CA VAL A 430 -11.87 2.34 14.70
C VAL A 430 -11.49 3.06 13.40
N ASP A 431 -12.00 2.55 12.28
CA ASP A 431 -11.75 3.09 10.94
C ASP A 431 -12.95 3.90 10.45
N THR A 432 -14.15 3.34 10.60
CA THR A 432 -15.40 3.95 10.11
C THR A 432 -16.51 3.85 11.16
N VAL A 433 -17.39 4.84 11.14
CA VAL A 433 -18.64 4.87 11.92
C VAL A 433 -19.74 5.34 10.98
N THR A 434 -20.57 4.40 10.51
CA THR A 434 -21.60 4.68 9.52
C THR A 434 -22.92 4.06 9.97
N ASP A 435 -23.99 4.86 10.03
CA ASP A 435 -25.33 4.40 10.42
C ASP A 435 -25.40 3.60 11.73
N GLY A 436 -24.50 3.91 12.68
CA GLY A 436 -24.41 3.24 13.98
C GLY A 436 -23.62 1.92 13.98
N VAL A 437 -23.10 1.50 12.83
CA VAL A 437 -22.13 0.40 12.70
C VAL A 437 -20.73 0.96 12.87
N VAL A 438 -19.98 0.39 13.82
CA VAL A 438 -18.61 0.78 14.12
C VAL A 438 -17.69 -0.34 13.63
N GLU A 439 -16.88 -0.04 12.62
CA GLU A 439 -15.90 -0.97 12.09
C GLU A 439 -14.49 -0.47 12.37
N GLY A 440 -13.61 -1.41 12.65
CA GLY A 440 -12.20 -1.14 12.87
C GLY A 440 -11.34 -2.35 12.55
N ARG A 441 -10.05 -2.23 12.82
CA ARG A 441 -9.09 -3.32 12.56
C ARG A 441 -8.21 -3.60 13.76
N ALA A 442 -8.09 -4.89 14.06
CA ALA A 442 -7.18 -5.38 15.07
C ALA A 442 -5.72 -5.41 14.55
N ALA A 443 -4.76 -5.59 15.46
CA ALA A 443 -3.34 -5.62 15.09
C ALA A 443 -2.98 -6.72 14.08
N HIS A 444 -3.77 -7.80 13.95
CA HIS A 444 -3.53 -8.87 12.97
C HIS A 444 -4.24 -8.64 11.62
N GLN A 445 -5.06 -7.60 11.50
CA GLN A 445 -5.85 -7.28 10.30
C GLN A 445 -5.24 -6.06 9.61
N ALA A 446 -4.68 -6.24 8.40
CA ALA A 446 -4.22 -5.13 7.58
C ALA A 446 -5.40 -4.41 6.88
N PRO A 447 -5.27 -3.09 6.61
CA PRO A 447 -6.27 -2.34 5.86
C PRO A 447 -6.55 -2.92 4.47
N GLU A 448 -7.82 -2.86 4.05
CA GLU A 448 -8.35 -3.23 2.72
C GLU A 448 -8.20 -4.68 2.25
N VAL A 449 -7.21 -5.43 2.75
CA VAL A 449 -6.80 -6.72 2.17
C VAL A 449 -7.08 -7.93 3.05
N ASP A 450 -7.35 -7.71 4.34
CA ASP A 450 -7.68 -8.74 5.33
C ASP A 450 -9.13 -8.56 5.82
N GLY A 451 -9.54 -9.35 6.82
CA GLY A 451 -10.81 -9.14 7.50
C GLY A 451 -10.84 -7.87 8.36
N SER A 452 -12.01 -7.54 8.87
CA SER A 452 -12.31 -6.41 9.74
C SER A 452 -12.85 -6.86 11.11
N THR A 453 -12.98 -5.93 12.04
CA THR A 453 -13.62 -6.16 13.33
C THR A 453 -14.80 -5.20 13.49
N THR A 454 -16.00 -5.74 13.59
CA THR A 454 -17.21 -4.98 13.92
C THR A 454 -17.37 -4.90 15.44
N LEU A 455 -17.53 -3.69 15.97
CA LEU A 455 -17.78 -3.45 17.39
C LEU A 455 -19.29 -3.41 17.66
N VAL A 456 -19.75 -4.24 18.61
CA VAL A 456 -21.17 -4.35 18.97
C VAL A 456 -21.41 -4.04 20.45
N ALA A 457 -22.54 -3.41 20.75
CA ALA A 457 -22.85 -3.00 22.11
C ALA A 457 -23.17 -4.24 22.99
N PRO A 458 -22.64 -4.30 24.22
CA PRO A 458 -23.02 -5.37 25.14
C PRO A 458 -24.49 -5.23 25.57
N ALA A 459 -25.16 -6.35 25.81
CA ALA A 459 -26.53 -6.39 26.30
C ALA A 459 -26.72 -5.81 27.74
N GLY A 460 -25.65 -5.38 28.42
CA GLY A 460 -25.67 -4.97 29.84
C GLY A 460 -24.87 -3.70 30.19
N GLY A 461 -24.46 -2.88 29.21
CA GLY A 461 -23.63 -1.69 29.43
C GLY A 461 -22.13 -1.95 29.23
N GLY A 462 -21.42 -0.95 28.69
CA GLY A 462 -20.03 -0.98 28.24
C GLY A 462 -19.64 0.36 27.60
N VAL A 463 -18.60 0.38 26.75
CA VAL A 463 -18.25 1.58 25.97
C VAL A 463 -19.44 1.98 25.09
N ASP A 464 -19.82 3.26 25.14
CA ASP A 464 -20.89 3.80 24.30
C ASP A 464 -20.42 3.86 22.84
N LEU A 465 -20.97 2.99 21.98
CA LEU A 465 -20.65 2.96 20.56
C LEU A 465 -20.95 4.30 19.87
N ALA A 466 -21.96 5.04 20.32
CA ALA A 466 -22.31 6.33 19.74
C ALA A 466 -21.27 7.42 20.02
N ALA A 467 -20.39 7.20 21.01
CA ALA A 467 -19.30 8.10 21.34
C ALA A 467 -18.00 7.79 20.58
N LEU A 468 -17.91 6.62 19.94
CA LEU A 468 -16.75 6.20 19.17
C LEU A 468 -16.64 6.99 17.86
N ARG A 469 -15.40 7.29 17.48
CA ARG A 469 -15.05 8.01 16.26
C ARG A 469 -13.91 7.31 15.53
N PRO A 470 -13.78 7.51 14.20
CA PRO A 470 -12.59 7.13 13.47
C PRO A 470 -11.31 7.61 14.17
N GLY A 471 -10.38 6.69 14.36
CA GLY A 471 -9.13 6.92 15.07
C GLY A 471 -9.13 6.57 16.55
N ASP A 472 -10.27 6.25 17.17
CA ASP A 472 -10.30 5.72 18.54
C ASP A 472 -9.67 4.31 18.58
N LEU A 473 -8.80 4.06 19.56
CA LEU A 473 -8.26 2.74 19.86
C LEU A 473 -8.97 2.15 21.08
N VAL A 474 -9.62 1.01 20.89
CA VAL A 474 -10.49 0.38 21.88
C VAL A 474 -10.03 -1.05 22.14
N ALA A 475 -9.95 -1.44 23.41
CA ALA A 475 -9.80 -2.84 23.79
C ALA A 475 -11.18 -3.51 23.70
N ALA A 476 -11.27 -4.63 22.99
CA ALA A 476 -12.51 -5.35 22.79
C ALA A 476 -12.31 -6.86 22.95
N THR A 477 -13.34 -7.55 23.44
CA THR A 477 -13.36 -9.00 23.54
C THR A 477 -14.11 -9.60 22.36
N VAL A 478 -13.49 -10.50 21.62
CA VAL A 478 -14.10 -11.15 20.46
C VAL A 478 -15.18 -12.13 20.92
N THR A 479 -16.41 -11.96 20.44
CA THR A 479 -17.57 -12.77 20.85
C THR A 479 -18.13 -13.65 19.75
N ALA A 480 -17.92 -13.27 18.49
CA ALA A 480 -18.35 -14.05 17.33
C ALA A 480 -17.42 -13.77 16.14
N THR A 481 -17.59 -14.56 15.08
CA THR A 481 -16.91 -14.38 13.79
C THR A 481 -17.92 -14.55 12.66
N GLU A 482 -17.68 -13.85 11.56
CA GLU A 482 -18.41 -13.99 10.29
C GLU A 482 -17.40 -14.30 9.19
N GLY A 483 -17.11 -15.58 8.97
CA GLY A 483 -15.99 -15.99 8.13
C GLY A 483 -14.66 -15.51 8.73
N VAL A 484 -13.98 -14.60 8.02
CA VAL A 484 -12.71 -14.00 8.46
C VAL A 484 -12.89 -12.74 9.30
N ASP A 485 -14.09 -12.17 9.32
CA ASP A 485 -14.42 -10.97 10.08
C ASP A 485 -14.70 -11.31 11.54
N LEU A 486 -14.33 -10.41 12.44
CA LEU A 486 -14.54 -10.55 13.87
C LEU A 486 -15.71 -9.68 14.32
N VAL A 487 -16.46 -10.16 15.30
CA VAL A 487 -17.45 -9.38 16.04
C VAL A 487 -17.00 -9.31 17.49
N ALA A 488 -16.76 -8.10 17.98
CA ALA A 488 -16.20 -7.88 19.31
C ALA A 488 -17.01 -6.87 20.12
N VAL A 489 -17.04 -7.09 21.44
CA VAL A 489 -17.67 -6.17 22.39
C VAL A 489 -16.59 -5.27 22.97
N PRO A 490 -16.70 -3.94 22.88
CA PRO A 490 -15.70 -3.03 23.42
C PRO A 490 -15.75 -2.97 24.95
N ASP A 491 -14.60 -3.19 25.57
CA ASP A 491 -14.42 -3.23 27.02
C ASP A 491 -13.94 -1.88 27.58
N GLU A 492 -12.98 -1.25 26.90
CA GLU A 492 -12.25 -0.08 27.40
C GLU A 492 -11.71 0.79 26.25
N MET A 493 -11.82 2.11 26.39
CA MET A 493 -11.13 3.07 25.52
C MET A 493 -9.65 3.18 25.91
N ILE A 494 -8.74 2.72 25.04
CA ILE A 494 -7.29 2.78 25.27
C ILE A 494 -6.75 4.18 24.91
N SER A 495 -7.14 4.69 23.74
CA SER A 495 -6.67 5.98 23.25
C SER A 495 -7.72 6.65 22.37
N ALA A 496 -8.17 7.84 22.76
CA ALA A 496 -9.13 8.61 21.96
C ALA A 496 -8.46 9.30 20.77
N ALA A 497 -9.22 9.58 19.71
CA ALA A 497 -8.80 10.37 18.56
C ALA A 497 -8.36 11.80 18.97
N PRO A 498 -7.31 12.36 18.32
CA PRO A 498 -6.90 13.75 18.52
C PRO A 498 -8.05 14.73 18.27
N GLY A 499 -8.16 15.79 19.09
CA GLY A 499 -9.24 16.78 18.99
C GLY A 499 -10.53 16.42 19.74
N ALA A 500 -10.54 15.30 20.48
CA ALA A 500 -11.56 15.02 21.48
C ALA A 500 -11.37 15.93 22.72
N GLU A 501 -11.85 17.18 22.66
CA GLU A 501 -12.22 17.87 23.89
C GLU A 501 -13.30 17.03 24.59
N ARG A 502 -12.99 16.51 25.79
CA ARG A 502 -13.94 15.76 26.62
C ARG A 502 -14.93 16.69 27.30
#